data_AF-A0A920RI68-F1
#
_entry.id   AF-A0A920RI68-F1
#
_cell.length_a   1.000
_cell.length_b   1.000
_cell.length_c   1.000
_cell.angle_alpha   90.00
_cell.angle_beta   90.00
_cell.angle_gamma   90.00
#
_symmetry.space_group_name_H-M   'P 1'
#
loop_
_entity.id
_entity.type
_entity.pdbx_description
1 polymer ?
#
loop_
_entity_poly.entity_id
_entity_poly.type
_entity_poly.pdbx_seq_one_letter_code
_entity_poly.pdbx_strand_id
1 'polypeptide(L)'
;MICNGLEKERTFSRMVNFPTYIMCGSGHVVGKRLIEYTPFNDVNNNKVALLVECGQHGAKATGMAALDTALHFLRSANTVSPTFIEEHLSDAAANPPGHKCGTSQRLIAETDDFEFVEPFAGMEIIETAETVIAMMGIHRLSPLR
;
A
#
# COMPACT_ATOMS: atom_id res chain seq x y z
N MET A 1 0.35 0.84 -2.19
CA MET A 1 1.51 1.49 -1.52
C MET A 1 1.31 1.47 -0.03
N ILE A 2 2.39 1.44 0.73
CA ILE A 2 2.37 1.27 2.17
C ILE A 2 3.27 2.31 2.83
N CYS A 3 2.79 2.90 3.93
CA CYS A 3 3.60 3.71 4.85
C CYS A 3 3.41 3.26 6.31
N ASN A 4 4.36 3.65 7.18
CA ASN A 4 4.30 3.34 8.61
C ASN A 4 3.13 4.09 9.28
N GLY A 5 2.83 5.29 8.81
CA GLY A 5 1.64 6.06 9.17
C GLY A 5 1.94 7.37 9.90
N LEU A 6 3.19 7.82 9.95
CA LEU A 6 3.54 9.17 10.41
C LEU A 6 2.92 10.22 9.49
N GLU A 7 2.57 11.40 10.01
CA GLU A 7 1.87 12.42 9.21
C GLU A 7 2.69 12.90 8.00
N LYS A 8 4.02 12.99 8.14
CA LYS A 8 4.92 13.32 7.03
C LYS A 8 4.84 12.28 5.90
N GLU A 9 4.68 11.00 6.23
CA GLU A 9 4.57 9.93 5.25
C GLU A 9 3.20 9.95 4.58
N ARG A 10 2.12 10.19 5.34
CA ARG A 10 0.76 10.32 4.81
C ARG A 10 0.63 11.49 3.86
N THR A 11 1.21 12.63 4.24
CA THR A 11 1.26 13.83 3.38
C THR A 11 2.03 13.52 2.10
N PHE A 12 3.23 12.94 2.23
CA PHE A 12 4.05 12.63 1.07
C PHE A 12 3.40 11.58 0.16
N SER A 13 2.81 10.51 0.69
CA SER A 13 2.14 9.48 -0.12
C SER A 13 0.95 10.04 -0.92
N ARG A 14 0.21 11.02 -0.36
CA ARG A 14 -0.85 11.73 -1.11
C ARG A 14 -0.28 12.55 -2.26
N MET A 15 0.86 13.23 -2.04
CA MET A 15 1.56 13.95 -3.12
C MET A 15 2.09 13.00 -4.19
N VAL A 16 2.53 11.78 -3.83
CA VAL A 16 2.98 10.80 -4.83
C VAL A 16 1.86 10.46 -5.80
N ASN A 17 0.60 10.35 -5.38
CA ASN A 17 -0.52 10.18 -6.32
C ASN A 17 -0.58 8.89 -7.13
N PHE A 18 0.17 7.87 -6.70
CA PHE A 18 0.14 6.55 -7.30
C PHE A 18 0.81 5.51 -6.40
N PRO A 19 0.39 4.24 -6.41
CA PRO A 19 -0.86 3.70 -6.96
C PRO A 19 -2.08 4.12 -6.13
N THR A 20 -3.28 3.84 -6.62
CA THR A 20 -4.57 4.23 -6.03
C THR A 20 -4.72 3.92 -4.55
N TYR A 21 -4.25 2.75 -4.09
CA TYR A 21 -4.44 2.31 -2.71
C TYR A 21 -3.19 2.55 -1.85
N ILE A 22 -3.39 3.25 -0.73
CA ILE A 22 -2.38 3.54 0.28
C ILE A 22 -2.80 2.92 1.61
N MET A 23 -2.05 1.91 2.05
CA MET A 23 -2.21 1.28 3.35
C MET A 23 -1.33 2.01 4.37
N CYS A 24 -1.92 2.44 5.46
CA CYS A 24 -1.21 3.13 6.54
C CYS A 24 -1.23 2.27 7.80
N GLY A 25 -0.08 2.13 8.45
CA GLY A 25 0.04 1.50 9.75
C GLY A 25 1.25 0.57 9.86
N SER A 26 1.69 0.33 11.10
CA SER A 26 2.82 -0.57 11.39
C SER A 26 2.40 -2.02 11.15
N GLY A 27 2.87 -2.58 10.03
CA GLY A 27 2.39 -3.86 9.46
C GLY A 27 2.77 -5.10 10.26
N HIS A 28 3.86 -5.04 11.03
CA HIS A 28 4.56 -6.25 11.44
C HIS A 28 4.99 -6.14 12.91
N VAL A 29 4.27 -6.87 13.76
CA VAL A 29 4.72 -7.15 15.14
C VAL A 29 5.95 -8.05 15.10
N VAL A 30 6.08 -8.87 14.05
CA VAL A 30 7.23 -9.75 13.77
C VAL A 30 8.08 -9.15 12.64
N GLY A 31 9.04 -8.30 13.00
CA GLY A 31 10.04 -7.75 12.10
C GLY A 31 9.66 -6.40 11.47
N LYS A 32 10.43 -5.36 11.76
CA LYS A 32 10.22 -4.03 11.17
C LYS A 32 10.59 -4.03 9.68
N ARG A 33 9.81 -3.33 8.87
CA ARG A 33 10.15 -3.00 7.48
C ARG A 33 11.25 -1.94 7.44
N LEU A 34 12.05 -1.91 6.38
CA LEU A 34 13.09 -0.88 6.19
C LEU A 34 12.55 0.55 6.34
N ILE A 35 11.32 0.80 5.88
CA ILE A 35 10.65 2.10 5.97
C ILE A 35 10.32 2.53 7.42
N GLU A 36 10.40 1.62 8.39
CA GLU A 36 10.07 1.84 9.80
C GLU A 36 11.31 2.07 10.69
N TYR A 37 12.51 2.10 10.10
CA TYR A 37 13.76 2.43 10.78
C TYR A 37 14.12 3.91 10.60
N THR A 38 15.00 4.41 11.47
CA THR A 38 15.67 5.70 11.28
C THR A 38 16.46 5.67 9.96
N PRO A 39 16.44 6.75 9.16
CA PRO A 39 15.91 8.07 9.49
C PRO A 39 14.43 8.29 9.18
N PHE A 40 13.74 7.32 8.58
CA PHE A 40 12.37 7.49 8.11
C PHE A 40 11.37 7.57 9.26
N ASN A 41 11.52 6.69 10.26
CA ASN A 41 10.70 6.68 11.47
C ASN A 41 11.22 7.61 12.58
N ASP A 42 11.63 8.81 12.20
CA ASP A 42 12.04 9.87 13.13
C ASP A 42 11.26 11.16 12.81
N VAL A 43 10.46 11.60 13.78
CA VAL A 43 9.58 12.79 13.66
C VAL A 43 10.34 14.10 13.65
N ASN A 44 11.63 14.11 14.02
CA ASN A 44 12.46 15.31 14.07
C ASN A 44 13.08 15.67 12.72
N ASN A 45 12.81 14.90 11.67
CA ASN A 45 13.27 15.17 10.32
C ASN A 45 12.15 14.91 9.28
N ASN A 46 12.36 15.41 8.06
CA ASN A 46 11.41 15.31 6.95
C ASN A 46 11.66 14.14 5.98
N LYS A 47 12.60 13.23 6.29
CA LYS A 47 12.90 12.07 5.44
C LYS A 47 11.75 11.07 5.50
N VAL A 48 11.32 10.59 4.34
CA VAL A 48 10.20 9.67 4.19
C VAL A 48 10.65 8.47 3.35
N ALA A 49 10.15 7.29 3.70
CA ALA A 49 10.22 6.12 2.85
C ALA A 49 8.83 5.52 2.68
N LEU A 50 8.56 5.02 1.48
CA LEU A 50 7.31 4.36 1.12
C LEU A 50 7.66 3.00 0.53
N LEU A 51 6.79 2.02 0.76
CA LEU A 51 6.92 0.68 0.17
C LEU A 51 5.80 0.51 -0.87
N VAL A 52 6.11 -0.13 -1.99
CA VAL A 52 5.12 -0.45 -3.02
C VAL A 52 5.12 -1.93 -3.33
N GLU A 53 3.93 -2.51 -3.33
CA GLU A 53 3.66 -3.84 -3.86
C GLU A 53 3.27 -3.66 -5.33
N CYS A 54 4.15 -4.04 -6.25
CA CYS A 54 3.98 -3.80 -7.69
C CYS A 54 3.19 -4.92 -8.39
N GLY A 55 2.78 -5.95 -7.67
CA GLY A 55 2.08 -7.12 -8.21
C GLY A 55 2.93 -8.38 -8.22
N GLN A 56 2.43 -9.42 -8.90
CA GLN A 56 2.99 -10.77 -8.81
C GLN A 56 4.39 -10.90 -9.42
N HIS A 57 5.25 -11.66 -8.77
CA HIS A 57 6.61 -11.90 -9.25
C HIS A 57 6.61 -12.45 -10.69
N GLY A 58 7.39 -11.82 -11.57
CA GLY A 58 7.53 -12.22 -12.98
C GLY A 58 6.42 -11.73 -13.91
N ALA A 59 5.36 -11.08 -13.41
CA ALA A 59 4.34 -10.49 -14.28
C ALA A 59 4.87 -9.23 -14.97
N LYS A 60 4.64 -9.09 -16.28
CA LYS A 60 5.05 -7.89 -17.05
C LYS A 60 4.48 -6.60 -16.46
N ALA A 61 3.24 -6.65 -15.96
CA ALA A 61 2.58 -5.51 -15.33
C ALA A 61 3.32 -4.98 -14.09
N THR A 62 4.08 -5.83 -13.39
CA THR A 62 4.87 -5.45 -12.22
C THR A 62 5.96 -4.45 -12.54
N GLY A 63 6.61 -4.59 -13.70
CA GLY A 63 7.62 -3.64 -14.15
C GLY A 63 7.02 -2.25 -14.39
N MET A 64 5.84 -2.19 -15.02
CA MET A 64 5.16 -0.92 -15.28
C MET A 64 4.71 -0.26 -13.98
N ALA A 65 4.06 -1.01 -13.07
CA ALA A 65 3.65 -0.48 -11.77
C ALA A 65 4.84 0.05 -10.94
N ALA A 66 5.99 -0.64 -10.98
CA ALA A 66 7.21 -0.18 -10.31
C ALA A 66 7.75 1.12 -10.91
N LEU A 67 7.84 1.20 -12.24
CA LEU A 67 8.33 2.39 -12.94
C LEU A 67 7.42 3.59 -12.72
N ASP A 68 6.10 3.41 -12.90
CA ASP A 68 5.12 4.47 -12.71
C ASP A 68 5.14 4.99 -11.27
N THR A 69 5.21 4.09 -10.28
CA THR A 69 5.32 4.51 -8.87
C THR A 69 6.61 5.30 -8.62
N ALA A 70 7.73 4.87 -9.19
CA ALA A 70 9.00 5.58 -9.05
C ALA A 70 8.96 6.97 -9.70
N LEU A 71 8.36 7.11 -10.90
CA LEU A 71 8.20 8.39 -11.57
C LEU A 71 7.32 9.36 -10.76
N HIS A 72 6.19 8.87 -10.25
CA HIS A 72 5.33 9.63 -9.36
C HIS A 72 6.04 10.05 -8.07
N PHE A 73 6.87 9.18 -7.50
CA PHE A 73 7.71 9.50 -6.33
C PHE A 73 8.73 10.61 -6.66
N LEU A 74 9.48 10.46 -7.75
CA LEU A 74 10.52 11.40 -8.16
C LEU A 74 9.97 12.78 -8.52
N ARG A 75 8.78 12.81 -9.14
CA ARG A 75 8.01 14.05 -9.37
C ARG A 75 7.74 14.75 -8.04
N SER A 76 7.18 14.04 -7.07
CA SER A 76 6.79 14.62 -5.78
C SER A 76 7.98 14.96 -4.89
N ALA A 77 9.14 14.35 -5.14
CA ALA A 77 10.43 14.70 -4.55
C ALA A 77 11.17 15.83 -5.32
N ASN A 78 10.58 16.38 -6.39
CA ASN A 78 11.19 17.40 -7.27
C ASN A 78 12.61 17.03 -7.74
N THR A 79 12.85 15.74 -8.02
CA THR A 79 14.19 15.21 -8.32
C THR A 79 14.47 15.16 -9.82
N VAL A 80 13.44 15.11 -10.66
CA VAL A 80 13.53 15.00 -12.12
C VAL A 80 12.62 16.02 -12.80
N SER A 81 12.89 16.35 -14.06
CA SER A 81 12.11 17.36 -14.79
C SER A 81 10.67 16.88 -15.08
N PRO A 82 9.69 17.79 -15.13
CA PRO A 82 8.32 17.44 -15.50
C PRO A 82 8.22 16.76 -16.88
N THR A 83 8.98 17.26 -17.86
CA THR A 83 9.02 16.68 -19.22
C THR A 83 9.48 15.23 -19.21
N PHE A 84 10.52 14.89 -18.42
CA PHE A 84 10.97 13.51 -18.30
C PHE A 84 9.87 12.60 -17.72
N ILE A 85 9.12 13.09 -16.73
CA ILE A 85 8.00 12.33 -16.16
C ILE A 85 6.93 12.08 -17.22
N GLU A 86 6.52 13.12 -17.94
CA GLU A 86 5.46 13.04 -18.97
C GLU A 86 5.80 12.07 -20.11
N GLU A 87 7.07 12.03 -20.53
CA GLU A 87 7.54 11.14 -21.60
C GLU A 87 7.60 9.66 -21.21
N HIS A 88 7.66 9.34 -19.91
CA HIS A 88 7.93 7.99 -19.41
C HIS A 88 6.78 7.35 -18.62
N LEU A 89 5.75 8.13 -18.25
CA LEU A 89 4.57 7.58 -17.59
C LEU A 89 3.76 6.72 -18.54
N SER A 90 3.20 5.61 -18.02
CA SER A 90 2.16 4.88 -18.74
C SER A 90 0.86 5.69 -18.82
N ASP A 91 0.01 5.41 -19.81
CA ASP A 91 -1.30 6.06 -19.96
C ASP A 91 -2.17 5.93 -18.69
N ALA A 92 -2.12 4.76 -18.06
CA ALA A 92 -2.85 4.48 -16.82
C ALA A 92 -2.34 5.31 -15.64
N ALA A 93 -1.03 5.58 -15.59
CA ALA A 93 -0.41 6.38 -14.53
C ALA A 93 -0.48 7.89 -14.79
N ALA A 94 -0.68 8.33 -16.04
CA ALA A 94 -0.96 9.72 -16.37
C ALA A 94 -2.34 10.16 -15.84
N ASN A 95 -3.32 9.25 -15.81
CA ASN A 95 -4.67 9.48 -15.31
C ASN A 95 -5.03 8.48 -14.19
N PRO A 96 -4.36 8.57 -13.02
CA PRO A 96 -4.54 7.57 -11.99
C PRO A 96 -5.95 7.65 -11.39
N PRO A 97 -6.58 6.51 -11.04
CA PRO A 97 -7.82 6.52 -10.29
C PRO A 97 -7.63 7.23 -8.95
N GLY A 98 -8.65 7.95 -8.50
CA GLY A 98 -8.61 8.73 -7.27
C GLY A 98 -8.13 7.93 -6.05
N HIS A 99 -7.31 8.59 -5.23
CA HIS A 99 -6.68 8.03 -4.05
C HIS A 99 -7.62 7.43 -3.00
N LYS A 100 -7.21 6.28 -2.45
CA LYS A 100 -7.82 5.67 -1.25
C LYS A 100 -6.74 5.40 -0.22
N CYS A 101 -6.87 5.98 0.97
CA CYS A 101 -5.87 5.90 2.03
C CYS A 101 -6.51 5.46 3.36
N GLY A 102 -5.99 4.39 3.97
CA GLY A 102 -6.41 3.94 5.29
C GLY A 102 -6.38 2.43 5.47
N THR A 103 -6.34 2.02 6.74
CA THR A 103 -6.53 0.63 7.18
C THR A 103 -7.51 0.69 8.35
N SER A 104 -8.66 0.03 8.24
CA SER A 104 -9.69 0.03 9.29
C SER A 104 -9.37 -0.96 10.40
N GLN A 105 -9.04 -2.19 10.01
CA GLN A 105 -8.77 -3.29 10.92
C GLN A 105 -7.63 -4.16 10.37
N ARG A 106 -6.92 -4.82 11.29
CA ARG A 106 -6.04 -5.95 10.98
C ARG A 106 -6.60 -7.23 11.59
N LEU A 107 -6.57 -8.30 10.82
CA LEU A 107 -6.80 -9.66 11.27
C LEU A 107 -5.50 -10.43 11.08
N ILE A 108 -5.10 -11.20 12.09
CA ILE A 108 -3.89 -12.03 12.07
C ILE A 108 -4.36 -13.46 12.35
N ALA A 109 -3.93 -14.41 11.52
CA ALA A 109 -4.11 -15.83 11.81
C ALA A 109 -3.20 -16.20 12.99
N GLU A 110 -3.77 -16.77 14.05
CA GLU A 110 -3.05 -17.20 15.24
C GLU A 110 -2.61 -18.66 15.17
N THR A 111 -3.22 -19.42 14.25
CA THR A 111 -3.04 -20.86 14.06
C THR A 111 -2.97 -21.21 12.58
N ASP A 112 -2.47 -22.42 12.27
CA ASP A 112 -2.27 -22.90 10.90
C ASP A 112 -3.56 -23.44 10.23
N ASP A 113 -4.68 -23.52 10.97
CA ASP A 113 -6.00 -23.94 10.47
C ASP A 113 -6.82 -22.78 9.88
N PHE A 114 -6.11 -21.75 9.40
CA PHE A 114 -6.70 -20.60 8.74
C PHE A 114 -7.06 -20.93 7.28
N GLU A 115 -8.29 -20.57 6.88
CA GLU A 115 -8.77 -20.75 5.51
C GLU A 115 -9.65 -19.56 5.09
N PHE A 116 -9.39 -18.98 3.92
CA PHE A 116 -10.31 -18.02 3.32
C PHE A 116 -11.57 -18.73 2.83
N VAL A 117 -12.75 -18.14 3.05
CA VAL A 117 -14.01 -18.76 2.59
C VAL A 117 -14.23 -18.64 1.08
N GLU A 118 -13.50 -17.73 0.44
CA GLU A 118 -13.51 -17.46 -1.00
C GLU A 118 -12.08 -17.18 -1.50
N PRO A 119 -11.81 -17.33 -2.80
CA PRO A 119 -10.48 -17.07 -3.37
C PRO A 119 -10.24 -15.56 -3.57
N PHE A 120 -10.10 -14.82 -2.47
CA PHE A 120 -9.80 -13.39 -2.51
C PHE A 120 -8.44 -13.13 -3.16
N ALA A 121 -8.41 -12.26 -4.16
CA ALA A 121 -7.24 -11.74 -4.86
C ALA A 121 -6.69 -10.44 -4.22
N GLY A 122 -7.50 -9.73 -3.43
CA GLY A 122 -7.16 -8.49 -2.75
C GLY A 122 -7.82 -7.25 -3.36
N MET A 123 -8.12 -6.26 -2.50
CA MET A 123 -8.84 -5.02 -2.82
C MET A 123 -10.31 -5.20 -3.24
N GLU A 124 -10.92 -6.36 -2.95
CA GLU A 124 -12.36 -6.55 -3.09
C GLU A 124 -13.15 -5.61 -2.19
N ILE A 125 -14.34 -5.23 -2.66
CA ILE A 125 -15.29 -4.48 -1.86
C ILE A 125 -16.21 -5.49 -1.17
N ILE A 126 -16.14 -5.56 0.15
CA ILE A 126 -17.07 -6.34 0.97
C ILE A 126 -18.24 -5.44 1.36
N GLU A 127 -19.37 -5.59 0.66
CA GLU A 127 -20.50 -4.65 0.78
C GLU A 127 -21.17 -4.67 2.16
N THR A 128 -21.17 -5.82 2.82
CA THR A 128 -21.86 -6.02 4.09
C THR A 128 -20.85 -6.16 5.23
N ALA A 129 -20.94 -5.28 6.23
CA ALA A 129 -20.17 -5.41 7.47
C ALA A 129 -20.41 -6.79 8.12
N GLU A 130 -19.41 -7.33 8.82
CA GLU A 130 -19.50 -8.64 9.47
C GLU A 130 -19.62 -9.84 8.50
N THR A 131 -19.45 -9.64 7.19
CA THR A 131 -19.30 -10.74 6.23
C THR A 131 -18.06 -11.56 6.61
N VAL A 132 -18.23 -12.88 6.75
CA VAL A 132 -17.12 -13.78 7.04
C VAL A 132 -16.20 -13.84 5.82
N ILE A 133 -14.93 -13.54 6.01
CA ILE A 133 -13.91 -13.61 4.94
C ILE A 133 -12.93 -14.77 5.17
N ALA A 134 -12.80 -15.26 6.40
CA ALA A 134 -11.98 -16.41 6.71
C ALA A 134 -12.48 -17.18 7.93
N MET A 135 -12.02 -18.41 8.04
CA MET A 135 -12.22 -19.30 9.18
C MET A 135 -10.87 -19.57 9.84
N MET A 136 -10.88 -19.75 11.16
CA MET A 136 -9.75 -20.20 11.95
C MET A 136 -10.27 -21.24 12.94
N GLY A 137 -10.30 -22.50 12.51
CA GLY A 137 -11.03 -23.57 13.20
C GLY A 137 -12.53 -23.26 13.29
N ILE A 138 -13.05 -23.15 14.52
CA ILE A 138 -14.46 -22.79 14.77
C ILE A 138 -14.71 -21.27 14.76
N HIS A 139 -13.65 -20.45 14.72
CA HIS A 139 -13.76 -19.00 14.81
C HIS A 139 -13.98 -18.40 13.42
N ARG A 140 -14.91 -17.42 13.35
CA ARG A 140 -15.21 -16.66 12.14
C ARG A 140 -14.46 -15.35 12.16
N LEU A 141 -13.78 -15.02 11.08
CA LEU A 141 -13.08 -13.76 10.88
C LEU A 141 -13.87 -12.89 9.90
N SER A 142 -14.26 -11.71 10.34
CA SER A 142 -15.05 -10.75 9.57
C SER A 142 -14.55 -9.32 9.79
N PRO A 143 -14.69 -8.41 8.79
CA PRO A 143 -14.43 -6.99 8.98
C PRO A 143 -15.36 -6.40 10.07
N LEU A 144 -14.81 -5.54 10.92
CA LEU A 144 -15.58 -4.72 11.86
C LEU A 144 -16.55 -3.79 11.13
N ARG A 145 -17.58 -3.34 11.86
CA ARG A 145 -18.45 -2.22 11.45
C ARG A 145 -17.68 -0.93 11.20
#